data_AF-A0A5B9PBI0-F1
#
_entry.id   AF-A0A5B9PBI0-F1
#
_cell.length_a   1.000
_cell.length_b   1.000
_cell.length_c   1.000
_cell.angle_alpha   90.00
_cell.angle_beta   90.00
_cell.angle_gamma   90.00
#
_symmetry.space_group_name_H-M   'P 1'
#
loop_
_entity.id
_entity.type
_entity.pdbx_description
1 polymer ?
#
loop_
_entity_poly.entity_id
_entity_poly.type
_entity_poly.pdbx_seq_one_letter_code
_entity_poly.pdbx_strand_id
1 'polypeptide(L)'
;MSISIFNQDDYQRFADQNGIELSAVGPIPHDELVALLSQTLDNEDVPWPIPVEKRQSYLEACAAGEQFSIGEFTDLTVDLKHYANSQNYDGYTFEEHLSWACLVAQQQKTKHEFACREYLQGEALFEIGAAMIPNYWLLNARIYQQTGWQLATVKEIIPAELFFTCHSRRFFPVTTFMRPLGTDYLEEPDIGHDVAGHVATFTIPAVANVMQNHGRARDLIYERRDQRLVGVTDAIEIQAINKHADQLLTYAGRIYWFTVEFGLVMQDGEVRDFGAGILSSPGETKYSIQNDESNRILIDPQQDADLLRLANTDYLISEFQKTYFVSESFDRLDTLTPQRILEASEKAMSLPDFTWREIVPGDRVLNVGRTATSVNEKYYRLMAGQQMDDCLRRTALGNLKMFAEGFDRELLKQFRAAPPEIPDNALDWYRASQT
;
A
#
# COMPACT_ATOMS: atom_id res chain seq x y z
N MET A 1 -8.14 -23.50 21.76
CA MET A 1 -9.60 -23.34 21.68
C MET A 1 -9.95 -21.99 22.28
N SER A 2 -10.08 -20.97 21.44
CA SER A 2 -10.71 -19.72 21.87
C SER A 2 -12.20 -20.02 22.07
N ILE A 3 -12.75 -19.71 23.24
CA ILE A 3 -14.19 -19.79 23.47
C ILE A 3 -14.77 -18.57 22.75
N SER A 4 -15.54 -18.77 21.68
CA SER A 4 -16.21 -17.66 21.03
C SER A 4 -17.08 -16.92 22.05
N ILE A 5 -16.91 -15.61 22.10
CA ILE A 5 -17.67 -14.72 22.99
C ILE A 5 -19.06 -14.41 22.43
N PHE A 6 -19.33 -14.77 21.18
CA PHE A 6 -20.57 -14.52 20.47
C PHE A 6 -21.45 -15.78 20.46
N ASN A 7 -22.76 -15.57 20.65
CA ASN A 7 -23.76 -16.61 20.46
C ASN A 7 -24.48 -16.45 19.10
N GLN A 8 -25.40 -17.36 18.79
CA GLN A 8 -26.16 -17.33 17.54
C GLN A 8 -26.97 -16.04 17.33
N ASP A 9 -27.53 -15.46 18.40
CA ASP A 9 -28.29 -14.20 18.30
C ASP A 9 -27.37 -13.02 17.98
N ASP A 10 -26.12 -13.04 18.45
CA ASP A 10 -25.12 -12.03 18.11
C ASP A 10 -24.69 -12.16 16.65
N TYR A 11 -24.46 -13.37 16.14
CA TYR A 11 -24.16 -13.60 14.72
C TYR A 11 -25.29 -13.12 13.80
N GLN A 12 -26.54 -13.45 14.14
CA GLN A 12 -27.69 -12.98 13.37
C GLN A 12 -27.76 -11.46 13.35
N ARG A 13 -27.47 -10.79 14.47
CA ARG A 13 -27.44 -9.33 14.54
C ARG A 13 -26.40 -8.71 13.60
N PHE A 14 -25.18 -9.25 13.59
CA PHE A 14 -24.13 -8.79 12.66
C PHE A 14 -24.52 -9.01 11.20
N ALA A 15 -25.11 -10.15 10.89
CA ALA A 15 -25.57 -10.47 9.54
C ALA A 15 -26.70 -9.54 9.08
N ASP A 16 -27.72 -9.33 9.91
CA ASP A 16 -28.85 -8.45 9.62
C ASP A 16 -28.41 -7.00 9.38
N GLN A 17 -27.49 -6.48 10.21
CA GLN A 17 -26.95 -5.12 10.06
C GLN A 17 -26.23 -4.92 8.72
N ASN A 18 -25.67 -5.98 8.16
CA ASN A 18 -24.88 -5.94 6.93
C ASN A 18 -25.61 -6.51 5.71
N GLY A 19 -26.83 -7.04 5.88
CA GLY A 19 -27.63 -7.62 4.80
C GLY A 19 -27.10 -8.97 4.32
N ILE A 20 -26.53 -9.76 5.24
CA ILE A 20 -25.92 -11.06 4.95
C ILE A 20 -26.88 -12.19 5.36
N GLU A 21 -27.03 -13.20 4.51
CA GLU A 21 -27.69 -14.44 4.91
C GLU A 21 -26.69 -15.38 5.58
N LEU A 22 -26.88 -15.72 6.86
CA LEU A 22 -25.95 -16.58 7.60
C LEU A 22 -25.73 -17.95 6.93
N SER A 23 -26.73 -18.48 6.25
CA SER A 23 -26.62 -19.76 5.51
C SER A 23 -25.68 -19.69 4.31
N ALA A 24 -25.37 -18.50 3.82
CA ALA A 24 -24.41 -18.28 2.74
C ALA A 24 -22.97 -18.05 3.27
N VAL A 25 -22.79 -17.93 4.60
CA VAL A 25 -21.48 -17.73 5.22
C VAL A 25 -20.85 -19.08 5.52
N GLY A 26 -19.70 -19.34 4.90
CA GLY A 26 -18.94 -20.55 5.13
C GLY A 26 -17.85 -20.75 4.08
N PRO A 27 -16.96 -21.73 4.27
CA PRO A 27 -15.97 -22.06 3.25
C PRO A 27 -16.65 -22.61 2.01
N ILE A 28 -16.00 -22.42 0.85
CA ILE A 28 -16.39 -23.14 -0.37
C ILE A 28 -16.25 -24.65 -0.13
N PRO A 29 -17.23 -25.49 -0.52
CA PRO A 29 -17.09 -26.94 -0.44
C PRO A 29 -15.88 -27.44 -1.23
N HIS A 30 -15.11 -28.39 -0.68
CA HIS A 30 -13.86 -28.88 -1.29
C HIS A 30 -14.04 -29.38 -2.73
N ASP A 31 -15.08 -30.15 -3.01
CA ASP A 31 -15.36 -30.66 -4.36
C ASP A 31 -15.66 -29.53 -5.36
N GLU A 32 -16.34 -28.48 -4.90
CA GLU A 32 -16.63 -27.28 -5.70
C GLU A 32 -15.36 -26.47 -5.96
N LEU A 33 -14.53 -26.28 -4.94
CA LEU A 33 -13.22 -25.64 -5.05
C LEU A 33 -12.34 -26.32 -6.10
N VAL A 34 -12.20 -27.64 -6.02
CA VAL A 34 -11.37 -28.41 -6.95
C VAL A 34 -11.93 -28.34 -8.38
N ALA A 35 -13.25 -28.40 -8.54
CA ALA A 35 -13.89 -28.27 -9.85
C ALA A 35 -13.69 -26.88 -10.47
N LEU A 36 -13.89 -25.81 -9.70
CA LEU A 36 -13.67 -24.44 -10.14
C LEU A 36 -12.19 -24.17 -10.44
N LEU A 37 -11.29 -24.72 -9.62
CA LEU A 37 -9.86 -24.59 -9.86
C LEU A 37 -9.48 -25.29 -11.17
N SER A 38 -9.92 -26.53 -11.39
CA SER A 38 -9.67 -27.23 -12.66
C SER A 38 -10.15 -26.43 -13.86
N GLN A 39 -11.39 -25.90 -13.80
CA GLN A 39 -11.93 -25.07 -14.88
C GLN A 39 -11.11 -23.80 -15.10
N THR A 40 -10.66 -23.16 -14.01
CA THR A 40 -9.83 -21.96 -14.07
C THR A 40 -8.50 -22.31 -14.75
N LEU A 41 -7.80 -23.34 -14.28
CA LEU A 41 -6.51 -23.78 -14.84
C LEU A 41 -6.58 -24.12 -16.34
N ASP A 42 -7.69 -24.70 -16.80
CA ASP A 42 -7.90 -25.09 -18.21
C ASP A 42 -8.28 -23.91 -19.13
N ASN A 43 -8.62 -22.75 -18.58
CA ASN A 43 -8.94 -21.58 -19.38
C ASN A 43 -7.68 -20.95 -20.00
N GLU A 44 -7.59 -20.99 -21.33
CA GLU A 44 -6.49 -20.39 -22.09
C GLU A 44 -6.86 -19.05 -22.75
N ASP A 45 -8.14 -18.67 -22.74
CA ASP A 45 -8.63 -17.39 -23.27
C ASP A 45 -8.51 -16.29 -22.21
N VAL A 46 -7.27 -16.06 -21.78
CA VAL A 46 -6.88 -15.11 -20.73
C VAL A 46 -5.54 -14.47 -21.07
N PRO A 47 -5.23 -13.25 -20.55
CA PRO A 47 -3.98 -12.57 -20.84
C PRO A 47 -2.71 -13.37 -20.47
N TRP A 48 -2.77 -14.18 -19.41
CA TRP A 48 -1.65 -14.97 -18.89
C TRP A 48 -2.08 -16.43 -18.65
N PRO A 49 -2.19 -17.27 -19.70
CA PRO A 49 -2.58 -18.66 -19.52
C PRO A 49 -1.58 -19.39 -18.61
N ILE A 50 -2.09 -20.19 -17.68
CA ILE A 50 -1.24 -20.94 -16.75
C ILE A 50 -0.46 -22.02 -17.54
N PRO A 51 0.87 -22.15 -17.35
CA PRO A 51 1.66 -23.13 -18.08
C PRO A 51 1.14 -24.55 -17.88
N VAL A 52 0.95 -25.29 -18.99
CA VAL A 52 0.32 -26.62 -18.99
C VAL A 52 1.04 -27.59 -18.04
N GLU A 53 2.35 -27.53 -18.00
CA GLU A 53 3.21 -28.35 -17.14
C GLU A 53 3.07 -28.07 -15.64
N LYS A 54 2.48 -26.93 -15.25
CA LYS A 54 2.23 -26.54 -13.85
C LYS A 54 0.82 -26.87 -13.38
N ARG A 55 -0.15 -27.02 -14.30
CA ARG A 55 -1.58 -27.18 -13.98
C ARG A 55 -1.86 -28.42 -13.13
N GLN A 56 -1.34 -29.57 -13.57
CA GLN A 56 -1.65 -30.86 -12.94
C GLN A 56 -1.16 -30.90 -11.49
N SER A 57 0.10 -30.53 -11.24
CA SER A 57 0.66 -30.54 -9.89
C SER A 57 -0.03 -29.53 -8.97
N TYR A 58 -0.40 -28.35 -9.50
CA TYR A 58 -1.13 -27.34 -8.75
C TYR A 58 -2.53 -27.82 -8.34
N LEU A 59 -3.25 -28.46 -9.26
CA LEU A 59 -4.56 -29.06 -8.98
C LEU A 59 -4.47 -30.22 -7.99
N GLU A 60 -3.48 -31.11 -8.16
CA GLU A 60 -3.26 -32.26 -7.27
C GLU A 60 -2.96 -31.83 -5.84
N ALA A 61 -2.11 -30.81 -5.64
CA ALA A 61 -1.80 -30.26 -4.33
C ALA A 61 -3.06 -29.67 -3.65
N CYS A 62 -3.84 -28.86 -4.37
CA CYS A 62 -5.12 -28.35 -3.87
C CYS A 62 -6.09 -29.50 -3.53
N ALA A 63 -6.24 -30.48 -4.42
CA ALA A 63 -7.18 -31.60 -4.24
C ALA A 63 -6.79 -32.51 -3.06
N ALA A 64 -5.49 -32.62 -2.78
CA ALA A 64 -4.95 -33.35 -1.61
C ALA A 64 -5.14 -32.60 -0.28
N GLY A 65 -5.63 -31.36 -0.30
CA GLY A 65 -5.80 -30.52 0.89
C GLY A 65 -4.49 -29.91 1.39
N GLU A 66 -3.51 -29.73 0.51
CA GLU A 66 -2.28 -29.02 0.86
C GLU A 66 -2.56 -27.53 1.12
N GLN A 67 -1.83 -26.95 2.07
CA GLN A 67 -1.98 -25.54 2.42
C GLN A 67 -1.24 -24.67 1.41
N PHE A 68 -1.93 -23.68 0.83
CA PHE A 68 -1.31 -22.76 -0.11
C PHE A 68 -0.24 -21.90 0.59
N SER A 69 0.93 -21.73 -0.02
CA SER A 69 2.00 -20.88 0.52
C SER A 69 2.50 -19.85 -0.49
N ILE A 70 2.87 -20.27 -1.68
CA ILE A 70 3.43 -19.42 -2.73
C ILE A 70 2.86 -19.84 -4.08
N GLY A 71 2.63 -18.88 -4.98
CA GLY A 71 2.26 -19.19 -6.36
C GLY A 71 3.41 -19.82 -7.14
N GLU A 72 3.10 -20.85 -7.95
CA GLU A 72 4.13 -21.70 -8.59
C GLU A 72 4.10 -21.67 -10.13
N PHE A 73 3.35 -20.73 -10.73
CA PHE A 73 3.17 -20.60 -12.18
C PHE A 73 4.28 -19.82 -12.89
N THR A 74 5.33 -19.41 -12.18
CA THR A 74 6.54 -18.82 -12.76
C THR A 74 7.77 -19.54 -12.26
N ASP A 75 8.89 -19.38 -12.97
CA ASP A 75 10.20 -19.88 -12.51
C ASP A 75 10.88 -18.91 -11.52
N LEU A 76 10.27 -17.75 -11.25
CA LEU A 76 10.75 -16.81 -10.25
C LEU A 76 10.39 -17.31 -8.85
N THR A 77 11.30 -17.11 -7.89
CA THR A 77 11.09 -17.50 -6.50
C THR A 77 11.29 -16.30 -5.57
N VAL A 78 10.64 -16.35 -4.40
CA VAL A 78 10.86 -15.41 -3.30
C VAL A 78 11.16 -16.19 -2.03
N ASP A 79 12.24 -15.82 -1.34
CA ASP A 79 12.53 -16.33 0.00
C ASP A 79 11.87 -15.40 1.02
N LEU A 80 10.73 -15.83 1.55
CA LEU A 80 9.97 -15.12 2.58
C LEU A 80 10.63 -15.23 3.98
N LYS A 81 11.81 -15.88 4.08
CA LYS A 81 12.58 -16.05 5.32
C LYS A 81 11.69 -16.68 6.41
N HIS A 82 11.78 -16.14 7.64
CA HIS A 82 10.96 -16.59 8.76
C HIS A 82 9.53 -16.03 8.75
N TYR A 83 9.15 -15.22 7.75
CA TYR A 83 7.81 -14.66 7.60
C TYR A 83 6.87 -15.59 6.84
N ALA A 84 7.39 -16.60 6.14
CA ALA A 84 6.61 -17.58 5.40
C ALA A 84 5.57 -18.27 6.31
N ASN A 85 4.37 -18.47 5.79
CA ASN A 85 3.37 -19.36 6.36
C ASN A 85 2.61 -20.08 5.25
N SER A 86 1.48 -20.69 5.59
CA SER A 86 0.54 -21.23 4.60
C SER A 86 -0.89 -20.92 5.02
N GLN A 87 -1.79 -20.76 4.04
CA GLN A 87 -3.22 -20.61 4.29
C GLN A 87 -3.81 -21.97 4.69
N ASN A 88 -4.15 -22.11 5.97
CA ASN A 88 -4.92 -23.25 6.49
C ASN A 88 -6.42 -23.00 6.28
N TYR A 89 -6.90 -23.15 5.04
CA TYR A 89 -8.26 -22.76 4.66
C TYR A 89 -9.36 -23.43 5.49
N ASP A 90 -9.27 -24.75 5.68
CA ASP A 90 -10.24 -25.51 6.50
C ASP A 90 -10.16 -25.18 7.99
N GLY A 91 -9.14 -24.43 8.41
CA GLY A 91 -8.95 -23.96 9.77
C GLY A 91 -9.74 -22.70 10.12
N TYR A 92 -10.28 -21.98 9.13
CA TYR A 92 -11.09 -20.78 9.40
C TYR A 92 -12.39 -21.15 10.09
N THR A 93 -12.68 -20.41 11.15
CA THR A 93 -13.91 -20.53 11.92
C THR A 93 -15.05 -19.82 11.20
N PHE A 94 -16.28 -20.20 11.54
CA PHE A 94 -17.47 -19.47 11.08
C PHE A 94 -17.41 -17.98 11.45
N GLU A 95 -16.88 -17.64 12.64
CA GLU A 95 -16.73 -16.26 13.10
C GLU A 95 -15.79 -15.45 12.19
N GLU A 96 -14.71 -16.05 11.71
CA GLU A 96 -13.78 -15.41 10.76
C GLU A 96 -14.44 -15.22 9.38
N HIS A 97 -15.16 -16.22 8.88
CA HIS A 97 -15.95 -16.07 7.64
C HIS A 97 -17.02 -14.98 7.76
N LEU A 98 -17.70 -14.88 8.90
CA LEU A 98 -18.69 -13.83 9.16
C LEU A 98 -18.02 -12.46 9.28
N SER A 99 -16.85 -12.37 9.91
CA SER A 99 -16.06 -11.13 9.99
C SER A 99 -15.69 -10.61 8.60
N TRP A 100 -15.20 -11.49 7.73
CA TRP A 100 -14.96 -11.19 6.31
C TRP A 100 -16.24 -10.70 5.62
N ALA A 101 -17.32 -11.46 5.73
CA ALA A 101 -18.60 -11.15 5.09
C ALA A 101 -19.11 -9.75 5.48
N CYS A 102 -19.08 -9.42 6.78
CA CYS A 102 -19.46 -8.11 7.29
C CYS A 102 -18.56 -7.00 6.75
N LEU A 103 -17.24 -7.18 6.79
CA LEU A 103 -16.29 -6.19 6.30
C LEU A 103 -16.50 -5.89 4.81
N VAL A 104 -16.55 -6.93 3.96
CA VAL A 104 -16.73 -6.77 2.51
C VAL A 104 -18.08 -6.15 2.19
N ALA A 105 -19.16 -6.54 2.88
CA ALA A 105 -20.48 -5.94 2.68
C ALA A 105 -20.50 -4.43 3.03
N GLN A 106 -19.75 -4.01 4.06
CA GLN A 106 -19.61 -2.59 4.40
C GLN A 106 -18.77 -1.83 3.39
N GLN A 107 -17.64 -2.40 2.99
CA GLN A 107 -16.77 -1.81 1.97
C GLN A 107 -17.50 -1.65 0.64
N GLN A 108 -18.25 -2.66 0.18
CA GLN A 108 -18.98 -2.59 -1.09
C GLN A 108 -19.97 -1.43 -1.13
N LYS A 109 -20.67 -1.14 -0.02
CA LYS A 109 -21.59 0.01 0.07
C LYS A 109 -20.89 1.34 -0.25
N THR A 110 -19.65 1.54 0.18
CA THR A 110 -18.90 2.77 -0.08
C THR A 110 -18.12 2.71 -1.39
N LYS A 111 -17.49 1.57 -1.71
CA LYS A 111 -16.75 1.33 -2.97
C LYS A 111 -17.62 1.59 -4.19
N HIS A 112 -18.88 1.15 -4.21
CA HIS A 112 -19.77 1.39 -5.34
C HIS A 112 -20.03 2.87 -5.64
N GLU A 113 -19.90 3.75 -4.65
CA GLU A 113 -20.07 5.20 -4.83
C GLU A 113 -18.77 5.91 -5.21
N PHE A 114 -17.63 5.43 -4.69
CA PHE A 114 -16.39 6.21 -4.64
C PHE A 114 -15.19 5.58 -5.35
N ALA A 115 -15.15 4.26 -5.50
CA ALA A 115 -14.04 3.58 -6.17
C ALA A 115 -14.05 3.86 -7.68
N CYS A 116 -12.88 3.81 -8.29
CA CYS A 116 -12.76 3.85 -9.74
C CYS A 116 -13.41 2.62 -10.39
N ARG A 117 -13.91 2.78 -11.62
CA ARG A 117 -14.63 1.72 -12.32
C ARG A 117 -13.77 0.46 -12.55
N GLU A 118 -12.47 0.63 -12.78
CA GLU A 118 -11.53 -0.46 -13.03
C GLU A 118 -11.36 -1.35 -11.79
N TYR A 119 -11.36 -0.76 -10.59
CA TYR A 119 -11.32 -1.51 -9.34
C TYR A 119 -12.59 -2.36 -9.15
N LEU A 120 -13.77 -1.77 -9.36
CA LEU A 120 -15.05 -2.49 -9.24
C LEU A 120 -15.14 -3.66 -10.24
N GLN A 121 -14.58 -3.49 -11.44
CA GLN A 121 -14.45 -4.57 -12.41
C GLN A 121 -13.51 -5.67 -11.91
N GLY A 122 -12.39 -5.32 -11.30
CA GLY A 122 -11.44 -6.27 -10.71
C GLY A 122 -12.02 -7.05 -9.54
N GLU A 123 -12.78 -6.40 -8.66
CA GLU A 123 -13.45 -7.05 -7.52
C GLU A 123 -14.43 -8.12 -8.00
N ALA A 124 -15.20 -7.82 -9.05
CA ALA A 124 -16.10 -8.79 -9.70
C ALA A 124 -15.32 -9.92 -10.41
N LEU A 125 -14.24 -9.60 -11.13
CA LEU A 125 -13.44 -10.56 -11.90
C LEU A 125 -12.74 -11.59 -11.00
N PHE A 126 -12.27 -11.18 -9.83
CA PHE A 126 -11.64 -12.07 -8.86
C PHE A 126 -12.64 -12.71 -7.88
N GLU A 127 -13.93 -12.39 -8.03
CA GLU A 127 -15.03 -12.85 -7.17
C GLU A 127 -14.78 -12.56 -5.68
N ILE A 128 -14.30 -11.35 -5.37
CA ILE A 128 -14.12 -10.89 -4.00
C ILE A 128 -15.49 -10.47 -3.48
N GLY A 129 -16.20 -11.44 -2.88
CA GLY A 129 -17.58 -11.27 -2.40
C GLY A 129 -17.74 -11.39 -0.89
N ALA A 130 -18.87 -10.91 -0.39
CA ALA A 130 -19.24 -10.89 1.03
C ALA A 130 -19.73 -12.25 1.59
N ALA A 131 -19.39 -13.37 0.98
CA ALA A 131 -19.84 -14.69 1.42
C ALA A 131 -18.77 -15.44 2.24
N MET A 132 -17.51 -15.38 1.80
CA MET A 132 -16.47 -16.24 2.34
C MET A 132 -15.08 -15.67 2.12
N ILE A 133 -14.18 -15.98 3.06
CA ILE A 133 -12.74 -15.79 2.88
C ILE A 133 -12.32 -16.52 1.59
N PRO A 134 -11.59 -15.86 0.67
CA PRO A 134 -11.12 -16.49 -0.56
C PRO A 134 -10.11 -17.61 -0.29
N ASN A 135 -10.27 -18.73 -1.00
CA ASN A 135 -9.26 -19.78 -1.03
C ASN A 135 -8.10 -19.35 -1.94
N TYR A 136 -6.87 -19.38 -1.44
CA TYR A 136 -5.71 -18.85 -2.16
C TYR A 136 -5.26 -19.71 -3.33
N TRP A 137 -5.58 -21.01 -3.40
CA TRP A 137 -5.35 -21.79 -4.62
C TRP A 137 -6.16 -21.23 -5.80
N LEU A 138 -7.46 -21.02 -5.58
CA LEU A 138 -8.34 -20.49 -6.62
C LEU A 138 -8.07 -19.01 -6.91
N LEU A 139 -7.90 -18.19 -5.87
CA LEU A 139 -7.63 -16.77 -6.01
C LEU A 139 -6.31 -16.51 -6.75
N ASN A 140 -5.23 -17.21 -6.39
CA ASN A 140 -3.94 -17.07 -7.05
C ASN A 140 -4.01 -17.44 -8.55
N ALA A 141 -4.74 -18.51 -8.90
CA ALA A 141 -4.95 -18.88 -10.31
C ALA A 141 -5.66 -17.77 -11.10
N ARG A 142 -6.72 -17.17 -10.53
CA ARG A 142 -7.45 -16.06 -11.15
C ARG A 142 -6.60 -14.80 -11.29
N ILE A 143 -5.87 -14.43 -10.24
CA ILE A 143 -4.95 -13.27 -10.28
C ILE A 143 -3.89 -13.48 -11.37
N TYR A 144 -3.26 -14.66 -11.39
CA TYR A 144 -2.24 -14.97 -12.38
C TYR A 144 -2.79 -14.83 -13.79
N GLN A 145 -3.93 -15.45 -14.09
CA GLN A 145 -4.50 -15.43 -15.44
C GLN A 145 -4.76 -14.03 -15.99
N GLN A 146 -5.14 -13.10 -15.12
CA GLN A 146 -5.48 -11.75 -15.54
C GLN A 146 -4.28 -10.81 -15.57
N THR A 147 -3.25 -11.05 -14.74
CA THR A 147 -2.25 -10.02 -14.42
C THR A 147 -0.80 -10.52 -14.45
N GLY A 148 -0.60 -11.84 -14.43
CA GLY A 148 0.71 -12.47 -14.25
C GLY A 148 1.31 -12.26 -12.85
N TRP A 149 0.52 -11.76 -11.89
CA TRP A 149 0.89 -11.70 -10.47
C TRP A 149 0.49 -12.96 -9.73
N GLN A 150 1.17 -13.21 -8.62
CA GLN A 150 0.93 -14.35 -7.75
C GLN A 150 0.92 -13.94 -6.28
N LEU A 151 0.29 -14.74 -5.45
CA LEU A 151 0.27 -14.57 -4.01
C LEU A 151 1.50 -15.22 -3.36
N ALA A 152 1.95 -14.63 -2.26
CA ALA A 152 2.97 -15.17 -1.38
C ALA A 152 2.54 -14.97 0.08
N THR A 153 2.30 -16.03 0.83
CA THR A 153 1.68 -15.92 2.15
C THR A 153 2.68 -15.60 3.24
N VAL A 154 2.37 -14.58 4.03
CA VAL A 154 3.19 -14.10 5.15
C VAL A 154 2.38 -14.09 6.44
N LYS A 155 3.05 -14.32 7.57
CA LYS A 155 2.38 -14.38 8.88
C LYS A 155 2.07 -13.03 9.52
N GLU A 156 2.77 -11.97 9.11
CA GLU A 156 2.76 -10.65 9.73
C GLU A 156 3.28 -9.59 8.74
N ILE A 157 3.28 -8.32 9.15
CA ILE A 157 3.91 -7.24 8.41
C ILE A 157 5.40 -7.53 8.17
N ILE A 158 5.82 -7.44 6.91
CA ILE A 158 7.21 -7.76 6.52
C ILE A 158 8.05 -6.49 6.28
N PRO A 159 9.38 -6.57 6.42
CA PRO A 159 10.26 -5.44 6.11
C PRO A 159 10.10 -4.96 4.66
N ALA A 160 10.15 -3.65 4.45
CA ALA A 160 10.01 -3.02 3.12
C ALA A 160 10.95 -3.63 2.07
N GLU A 161 12.18 -3.98 2.46
CA GLU A 161 13.13 -4.68 1.60
C GLU A 161 12.53 -5.95 1.01
N LEU A 162 11.92 -6.80 1.84
CA LEU A 162 11.33 -8.08 1.44
C LEU A 162 10.04 -7.87 0.67
N PHE A 163 9.20 -6.92 1.09
CA PHE A 163 7.97 -6.54 0.40
C PHE A 163 8.24 -6.15 -1.07
N PHE A 164 9.19 -5.25 -1.28
CA PHE A 164 9.56 -4.81 -2.62
C PHE A 164 10.34 -5.88 -3.41
N THR A 165 11.02 -6.82 -2.75
CA THR A 165 11.57 -8.02 -3.43
C THR A 165 10.46 -8.85 -4.06
N CYS A 166 9.35 -9.03 -3.34
CA CYS A 166 8.21 -9.78 -3.86
C CYS A 166 7.63 -9.07 -5.08
N HIS A 167 7.44 -7.75 -4.99
CA HIS A 167 6.89 -6.93 -6.07
C HIS A 167 7.76 -6.96 -7.34
N SER A 168 9.09 -6.98 -7.23
CA SER A 168 9.96 -7.00 -8.42
C SER A 168 9.75 -8.27 -9.26
N ARG A 169 9.31 -9.35 -8.60
CA ARG A 169 9.03 -10.67 -9.16
C ARG A 169 7.54 -10.96 -9.37
N ARG A 170 6.67 -9.96 -9.20
CA ARG A 170 5.21 -10.07 -9.28
C ARG A 170 4.59 -11.04 -8.27
N PHE A 171 5.19 -11.11 -7.08
CA PHE A 171 4.56 -11.72 -5.92
C PHE A 171 3.98 -10.63 -5.02
N PHE A 172 2.72 -10.77 -4.64
CA PHE A 172 2.08 -9.92 -3.65
C PHE A 172 2.05 -10.65 -2.31
N PRO A 173 2.74 -10.13 -1.28
CA PRO A 173 2.68 -10.65 0.08
C PRO A 173 1.26 -10.51 0.63
N VAL A 174 0.68 -11.60 1.12
CA VAL A 174 -0.67 -11.60 1.71
C VAL A 174 -0.67 -12.32 3.05
N THR A 175 -1.35 -11.76 4.03
CA THR A 175 -1.59 -12.40 5.31
C THR A 175 -2.65 -13.49 5.22
N THR A 176 -2.74 -14.33 6.26
CA THR A 176 -3.65 -15.49 6.27
C THR A 176 -4.58 -15.51 7.50
N PHE A 177 -4.68 -14.41 8.24
CA PHE A 177 -5.57 -14.32 9.39
C PHE A 177 -6.65 -13.25 9.16
N MET A 178 -7.79 -13.40 9.82
CA MET A 178 -8.89 -12.45 9.76
C MET A 178 -9.01 -11.72 11.10
N ARG A 179 -9.25 -10.41 11.07
CA ARG A 179 -9.58 -9.65 12.30
C ARG A 179 -10.83 -10.22 13.01
N PRO A 180 -10.94 -10.05 14.33
CA PRO A 180 -12.13 -10.46 15.08
C PRO A 180 -13.41 -9.79 14.57
N LEU A 181 -14.54 -10.49 14.67
CA LEU A 181 -15.84 -9.97 14.26
C LEU A 181 -16.19 -8.67 15.00
N GLY A 182 -16.63 -7.66 14.25
CA GLY A 182 -16.97 -6.33 14.77
C GLY A 182 -15.77 -5.39 14.93
N THR A 183 -14.60 -5.75 14.41
CA THR A 183 -13.41 -4.88 14.40
C THR A 183 -13.40 -3.99 13.15
N ASP A 184 -13.61 -2.69 13.33
CA ASP A 184 -13.62 -1.73 12.22
C ASP A 184 -12.22 -1.44 11.65
N TYR A 185 -11.22 -1.35 12.53
CA TYR A 185 -9.83 -1.01 12.18
C TYR A 185 -8.83 -1.93 12.89
N LEU A 186 -7.79 -2.33 12.14
CA LEU A 186 -6.65 -3.07 12.63
C LEU A 186 -5.38 -2.40 12.08
N GLU A 187 -4.38 -2.16 12.94
CA GLU A 187 -3.11 -1.56 12.54
C GLU A 187 -2.24 -2.54 11.72
N GLU A 188 -2.28 -3.82 12.08
CA GLU A 188 -1.64 -4.88 11.30
C GLU A 188 -2.51 -5.23 10.07
N PRO A 189 -1.92 -5.45 8.89
CA PRO A 189 -2.66 -5.91 7.72
C PRO A 189 -3.18 -7.34 7.96
N ASP A 190 -4.46 -7.56 7.68
CA ASP A 190 -5.12 -8.87 7.66
C ASP A 190 -5.63 -9.19 6.25
N ILE A 191 -6.29 -10.35 6.05
CA ILE A 191 -6.85 -10.72 4.74
C ILE A 191 -7.82 -9.64 4.22
N GLY A 192 -8.55 -8.97 5.11
CA GLY A 192 -9.44 -7.86 4.75
C GLY A 192 -8.72 -6.68 4.11
N HIS A 193 -7.52 -6.34 4.59
CA HIS A 193 -6.67 -5.32 3.96
C HIS A 193 -6.01 -5.83 2.69
N ASP A 194 -5.30 -6.95 2.78
CA ASP A 194 -4.46 -7.46 1.68
C ASP A 194 -5.30 -7.92 0.48
N VAL A 195 -6.40 -8.63 0.72
CA VAL A 195 -7.21 -9.18 -0.37
C VAL A 195 -8.30 -8.21 -0.78
N ALA A 196 -9.16 -7.79 0.15
CA ALA A 196 -10.28 -6.93 -0.20
C ALA A 196 -9.86 -5.47 -0.48
N GLY A 197 -8.64 -5.05 -0.11
CA GLY A 197 -8.07 -3.76 -0.50
C GLY A 197 -7.27 -3.87 -1.80
N HIS A 198 -6.20 -4.67 -1.82
CA HIS A 198 -5.20 -4.62 -2.91
C HIS A 198 -5.52 -5.48 -4.12
N VAL A 199 -6.09 -6.68 -3.97
CA VAL A 199 -6.08 -7.67 -5.07
C VAL A 199 -6.78 -7.16 -6.33
N ALA A 200 -7.91 -6.48 -6.20
CA ALA A 200 -8.61 -5.89 -7.35
C ALA A 200 -7.82 -4.77 -8.05
N THR A 201 -6.86 -4.11 -7.39
CA THR A 201 -6.03 -3.08 -8.03
C THR A 201 -5.09 -3.65 -9.10
N PHE A 202 -4.77 -4.95 -9.06
CA PHE A 202 -3.92 -5.59 -10.08
C PHE A 202 -4.57 -5.61 -11.48
N THR A 203 -5.89 -5.46 -11.58
CA THR A 203 -6.57 -5.33 -12.90
C THR A 203 -6.41 -3.95 -13.50
N ILE A 204 -5.89 -2.98 -12.75
CA ILE A 204 -5.52 -1.64 -13.24
C ILE A 204 -4.06 -1.73 -13.72
N PRO A 205 -3.78 -1.84 -15.03
CA PRO A 205 -2.43 -2.18 -15.50
C PRO A 205 -1.38 -1.16 -15.05
N ALA A 206 -1.74 0.12 -15.00
CA ALA A 206 -0.86 1.17 -14.53
C ALA A 206 -0.47 1.00 -13.05
N VAL A 207 -1.42 0.64 -12.17
CA VAL A 207 -1.14 0.43 -10.74
C VAL A 207 -0.29 -0.83 -10.55
N ALA A 208 -0.63 -1.93 -11.25
CA ALA A 208 0.17 -3.15 -11.23
C ALA A 208 1.61 -2.91 -11.73
N ASN A 209 1.79 -2.08 -12.77
CA ASN A 209 3.11 -1.69 -13.27
C ASN A 209 3.88 -0.87 -12.22
N VAL A 210 3.22 0.11 -11.58
CA VAL A 210 3.83 0.92 -10.51
C VAL A 210 4.30 0.05 -9.35
N MET A 211 3.47 -0.90 -8.91
CA MET A 211 3.82 -1.88 -7.88
C MET A 211 5.11 -2.65 -8.26
N GLN A 212 5.17 -3.22 -9.46
CA GLN A 212 6.37 -3.93 -9.93
C GLN A 212 7.58 -2.99 -10.07
N ASN A 213 7.37 -1.77 -10.55
CA ASN A 213 8.44 -0.80 -10.77
C ASN A 213 9.06 -0.33 -9.45
N HIS A 214 8.30 -0.21 -8.36
CA HIS A 214 8.87 0.02 -7.03
C HIS A 214 9.76 -1.15 -6.58
N GLY A 215 9.34 -2.39 -6.83
CA GLY A 215 10.18 -3.56 -6.58
C GLY A 215 11.50 -3.53 -7.35
N ARG A 216 11.44 -3.17 -8.64
CA ARG A 216 12.63 -3.03 -9.49
C ARG A 216 13.49 -1.82 -9.10
N ALA A 217 12.89 -0.72 -8.62
CA ALA A 217 13.62 0.44 -8.11
C ALA A 217 14.42 0.05 -6.86
N ARG A 218 13.81 -0.73 -5.97
CA ARG A 218 14.51 -1.34 -4.83
C ARG A 218 15.68 -2.21 -5.31
N ASP A 219 15.51 -3.05 -6.32
CA ASP A 219 16.61 -3.86 -6.84
C ASP A 219 17.78 -3.00 -7.35
N LEU A 220 17.50 -1.88 -8.04
CA LEU A 220 18.53 -0.91 -8.46
C LEU A 220 19.22 -0.24 -7.25
N ILE A 221 18.48 0.14 -6.22
CA ILE A 221 19.02 0.74 -4.97
C ILE A 221 20.00 -0.25 -4.32
N TYR A 222 19.58 -1.51 -4.19
CA TYR A 222 20.35 -2.54 -3.48
C TYR A 222 21.53 -3.03 -4.32
N GLU A 223 21.42 -3.06 -5.64
CA GLU A 223 22.56 -3.32 -6.52
C GLU A 223 23.65 -2.24 -6.38
N ARG A 224 23.27 -0.96 -6.35
CA ARG A 224 24.21 0.15 -6.08
C ARG A 224 24.83 0.05 -4.69
N ARG A 225 24.05 -0.34 -3.68
CA ARG A 225 24.53 -0.58 -2.31
C ARG A 225 25.56 -1.70 -2.29
N ASP A 226 25.25 -2.85 -2.89
CA ASP A 226 26.10 -4.04 -2.88
C ASP A 226 27.42 -3.78 -3.61
N GLN A 227 27.39 -3.04 -4.72
CA GLN A 227 28.59 -2.57 -5.42
C GLN A 227 29.49 -1.70 -4.52
N ARG A 228 28.90 -0.82 -3.70
CA ARG A 228 29.64 0.02 -2.75
C ARG A 228 30.21 -0.77 -1.58
N LEU A 229 29.62 -1.91 -1.22
CA LEU A 229 30.10 -2.78 -0.15
C LEU A 229 31.29 -3.65 -0.57
N VAL A 230 31.56 -3.81 -1.87
CA VAL A 230 32.65 -4.64 -2.37
C VAL A 230 34.00 -4.15 -1.84
N GLY A 231 34.67 -4.99 -1.04
CA GLY A 231 35.99 -4.71 -0.48
C GLY A 231 35.98 -3.81 0.76
N VAL A 232 34.81 -3.35 1.23
CA VAL A 232 34.68 -2.57 2.46
C VAL A 232 34.68 -3.51 3.66
N THR A 233 35.59 -3.31 4.61
CA THR A 233 35.68 -4.10 5.85
C THR A 233 35.36 -3.28 7.10
N ASP A 234 35.34 -1.95 6.98
CA ASP A 234 35.05 -1.06 8.11
C ASP A 234 33.56 -1.10 8.46
N ALA A 235 33.24 -1.42 9.72
CA ALA A 235 31.86 -1.61 10.17
C ALA A 235 31.04 -0.31 10.13
N ILE A 236 31.68 0.85 10.35
CA ILE A 236 31.01 2.15 10.32
C ILE A 236 30.66 2.52 8.87
N GLU A 237 31.57 2.28 7.94
CA GLU A 237 31.34 2.48 6.51
C GLU A 237 30.24 1.56 5.97
N ILE A 238 30.26 0.27 6.33
CA ILE A 238 29.19 -0.68 5.98
C ILE A 238 27.84 -0.18 6.51
N GLN A 239 27.78 0.25 7.77
CA GLN A 239 26.55 0.78 8.36
C GLN A 239 26.07 2.04 7.62
N ALA A 240 26.96 2.95 7.24
CA ALA A 240 26.62 4.15 6.50
C ALA A 240 26.08 3.83 5.09
N ILE A 241 26.68 2.87 4.38
CA ILE A 241 26.23 2.43 3.06
C ILE A 241 24.83 1.81 3.14
N ASN A 242 24.60 0.91 4.11
CA ASN A 242 23.29 0.30 4.31
C ASN A 242 22.23 1.35 4.66
N LYS A 243 22.53 2.23 5.62
CA LYS A 243 21.62 3.31 6.03
C LYS A 243 21.23 4.21 4.86
N HIS A 244 22.16 4.51 3.97
CA HIS A 244 21.88 5.31 2.78
C HIS A 244 20.88 4.60 1.83
N ALA A 245 21.05 3.29 1.61
CA ALA A 245 20.09 2.51 0.83
C ALA A 245 18.70 2.47 1.48
N ASP A 246 18.63 2.29 2.80
CA ASP A 246 17.37 2.32 3.55
C ASP A 246 16.67 3.69 3.46
N GLN A 247 17.43 4.79 3.45
CA GLN A 247 16.89 6.13 3.23
C GLN A 247 16.31 6.29 1.83
N LEU A 248 17.01 5.86 0.77
CA LEU A 248 16.49 5.88 -0.59
C LEU A 248 15.19 5.06 -0.72
N LEU A 249 15.14 3.90 -0.05
CA LEU A 249 13.95 3.06 -0.01
C LEU A 249 12.79 3.73 0.74
N THR A 250 13.07 4.52 1.79
CA THR A 250 12.05 5.31 2.51
C THR A 250 11.39 6.33 1.59
N TYR A 251 12.17 7.09 0.81
CA TYR A 251 11.64 8.04 -0.17
C TYR A 251 10.83 7.35 -1.28
N ALA A 252 11.30 6.19 -1.76
CA ALA A 252 10.55 5.38 -2.72
C ALA A 252 9.23 4.87 -2.12
N GLY A 253 9.25 4.46 -0.85
CA GLY A 253 8.08 4.02 -0.09
C GLY A 253 7.02 5.11 0.08
N ARG A 254 7.41 6.39 0.22
CA ARG A 254 6.46 7.52 0.25
C ARG A 254 5.75 7.71 -1.09
N ILE A 255 6.44 7.52 -2.21
CA ILE A 255 5.81 7.54 -3.54
C ILE A 255 4.79 6.40 -3.63
N TYR A 256 5.15 5.20 -3.18
CA TYR A 256 4.24 4.04 -3.12
C TYR A 256 3.01 4.35 -2.24
N TRP A 257 3.22 4.91 -1.05
CA TRP A 257 2.17 5.25 -0.10
C TRP A 257 1.13 6.20 -0.71
N PHE A 258 1.58 7.29 -1.32
CA PHE A 258 0.68 8.30 -1.89
C PHE A 258 0.16 7.97 -3.29
N THR A 259 0.50 6.80 -3.83
CA THR A 259 -0.06 6.29 -5.07
C THR A 259 -0.82 5.00 -4.84
N VAL A 260 -0.14 3.89 -4.58
CA VAL A 260 -0.74 2.56 -4.47
C VAL A 260 -1.62 2.42 -3.23
N GLU A 261 -1.22 2.96 -2.08
CA GLU A 261 -1.96 2.78 -0.82
C GLU A 261 -3.08 3.81 -0.64
N PHE A 262 -2.79 5.08 -0.90
CA PHE A 262 -3.69 6.22 -0.62
C PHE A 262 -3.87 7.17 -1.82
N GLY A 263 -3.68 6.67 -3.03
CA GLY A 263 -3.86 7.45 -4.26
C GLY A 263 -5.33 7.56 -4.69
N LEU A 264 -5.67 8.72 -5.21
CA LEU A 264 -6.95 9.01 -5.87
C LEU A 264 -6.70 9.33 -7.34
N VAL A 265 -7.73 9.23 -8.19
CA VAL A 265 -7.65 9.52 -9.62
C VAL A 265 -8.82 10.41 -10.06
N MET A 266 -8.59 11.29 -11.02
CA MET A 266 -9.67 11.97 -11.74
C MET A 266 -10.30 11.01 -12.76
N GLN A 267 -11.62 10.83 -12.70
CA GLN A 267 -12.38 10.03 -13.65
C GLN A 267 -13.68 10.77 -13.98
N ASP A 268 -13.91 11.05 -15.26
CA ASP A 268 -15.09 11.77 -15.76
C ASP A 268 -15.38 13.11 -15.05
N GLY A 269 -14.31 13.81 -14.64
CA GLY A 269 -14.40 15.10 -13.95
C GLY A 269 -14.61 15.01 -12.44
N GLU A 270 -14.69 13.80 -11.88
CA GLU A 270 -14.84 13.56 -10.45
C GLU A 270 -13.61 12.85 -9.86
N VAL A 271 -13.41 13.00 -8.56
CA VAL A 271 -12.37 12.26 -7.83
C VAL A 271 -12.89 10.86 -7.52
N ARG A 272 -12.06 9.85 -7.79
CA ARG A 272 -12.32 8.43 -7.50
C ARG A 272 -11.13 7.80 -6.78
N ASP A 273 -11.43 6.74 -6.03
CA ASP A 273 -10.45 6.01 -5.24
C ASP A 273 -9.89 4.79 -5.98
N PHE A 274 -8.58 4.60 -5.90
CA PHE A 274 -7.90 3.36 -6.30
C PHE A 274 -6.91 2.87 -5.25
N GLY A 275 -6.71 3.63 -4.16
CA GLY A 275 -5.74 3.35 -3.13
C GLY A 275 -6.20 2.19 -2.24
N ALA A 276 -5.42 1.12 -2.17
CA ALA A 276 -5.84 -0.10 -1.50
C ALA A 276 -6.05 0.09 0.02
N GLY A 277 -5.23 0.92 0.67
CA GLY A 277 -5.42 1.32 2.06
C GLY A 277 -6.77 1.98 2.30
N ILE A 278 -7.19 2.86 1.39
CA ILE A 278 -8.49 3.55 1.45
C ILE A 278 -9.65 2.57 1.18
N LEU A 279 -9.52 1.73 0.14
CA LEU A 279 -10.56 0.78 -0.28
C LEU A 279 -10.76 -0.36 0.74
N SER A 280 -9.75 -0.65 1.56
CA SER A 280 -9.87 -1.59 2.67
C SER A 280 -10.63 -1.04 3.89
N SER A 281 -10.90 0.27 3.94
CA SER A 281 -11.51 0.97 5.07
C SER A 281 -12.84 1.63 4.67
N PRO A 282 -14.00 1.10 5.10
CA PRO A 282 -15.31 1.70 4.77
C PRO A 282 -15.40 3.19 5.16
N GLY A 283 -14.80 3.56 6.30
CA GLY A 283 -14.79 4.94 6.78
C GLY A 283 -13.89 5.85 5.96
N GLU A 284 -12.71 5.38 5.56
CA GLU A 284 -11.73 6.22 4.86
C GLU A 284 -12.12 6.44 3.39
N THR A 285 -12.75 5.48 2.72
CA THR A 285 -13.26 5.63 1.35
C THR A 285 -14.15 6.87 1.18
N LYS A 286 -15.11 7.05 2.10
CA LYS A 286 -15.98 8.23 2.07
C LYS A 286 -15.24 9.50 2.47
N TYR A 287 -14.39 9.40 3.50
CA TYR A 287 -13.65 10.54 4.04
C TYR A 287 -12.66 11.12 3.01
N SER A 288 -11.95 10.29 2.26
CA SER A 288 -10.96 10.73 1.28
C SER A 288 -11.56 11.61 0.19
N ILE A 289 -12.82 11.38 -0.20
CA ILE A 289 -13.50 12.08 -1.31
C ILE A 289 -14.48 13.18 -0.87
N GLN A 290 -15.28 12.98 0.17
CA GLN A 290 -16.36 13.92 0.52
C GLN A 290 -16.05 14.89 1.66
N ASN A 291 -15.11 14.55 2.55
CA ASN A 291 -14.86 15.35 3.75
C ASN A 291 -14.11 16.66 3.44
N ASP A 292 -14.26 17.70 4.25
CA ASP A 292 -13.62 19.01 4.06
C ASP A 292 -12.36 19.22 4.92
N GLU A 293 -11.92 18.21 5.67
CA GLU A 293 -10.77 18.25 6.58
C GLU A 293 -9.46 17.84 5.90
N SER A 294 -9.51 17.01 4.85
CA SER A 294 -8.32 16.53 4.14
C SER A 294 -7.97 17.40 2.94
N ASN A 295 -6.67 17.60 2.73
CA ASN A 295 -6.17 18.19 1.50
C ASN A 295 -6.37 17.20 0.34
N ARG A 296 -6.76 17.72 -0.82
CA ARG A 296 -6.71 16.97 -2.09
C ARG A 296 -5.86 17.75 -3.07
N ILE A 297 -4.76 17.17 -3.51
CA ILE A 297 -3.75 17.84 -4.33
C ILE A 297 -3.61 17.09 -5.65
N LEU A 298 -3.82 17.78 -6.77
CA LEU A 298 -3.69 17.22 -8.10
C LEU A 298 -2.22 17.07 -8.48
N ILE A 299 -1.83 15.88 -8.90
CA ILE A 299 -0.47 15.52 -9.31
C ILE A 299 -0.44 15.00 -10.76
N ASP A 300 0.65 15.28 -11.44
CA ASP A 300 1.07 14.62 -12.67
C ASP A 300 2.45 13.99 -12.41
N PRO A 301 2.51 12.69 -12.06
CA PRO A 301 3.76 11.97 -11.82
C PRO A 301 4.77 12.02 -12.96
N GLN A 302 4.38 12.45 -14.18
CA GLN A 302 5.33 12.71 -15.26
C GLN A 302 6.24 13.92 -14.95
N GLN A 303 5.79 14.85 -14.12
CA GLN A 303 6.55 16.02 -13.71
C GLN A 303 7.41 15.69 -12.49
N ASP A 304 8.71 15.96 -12.58
CA ASP A 304 9.65 15.76 -11.48
C ASP A 304 9.22 16.51 -10.20
N ALA A 305 8.65 17.71 -10.35
CA ALA A 305 8.19 18.51 -9.22
C ALA A 305 7.11 17.79 -8.38
N ASP A 306 6.17 17.11 -9.04
CA ASP A 306 5.09 16.39 -8.35
C ASP A 306 5.62 15.08 -7.76
N LEU A 307 6.55 14.41 -8.45
CA LEU A 307 7.19 13.21 -7.92
C LEU A 307 8.03 13.49 -6.66
N LEU A 308 8.78 14.61 -6.66
CA LEU A 308 9.49 15.09 -5.48
C LEU A 308 8.54 15.51 -4.38
N ARG A 309 7.40 16.13 -4.73
CA ARG A 309 6.36 16.44 -3.75
C ARG A 309 5.88 15.17 -3.04
N LEU A 310 5.64 14.07 -3.76
CA LEU A 310 5.28 12.78 -3.14
C LEU A 310 6.42 12.23 -2.26
N ALA A 311 7.64 12.14 -2.80
CA ALA A 311 8.79 11.58 -2.09
C ALA A 311 9.13 12.36 -0.81
N ASN A 312 9.03 13.69 -0.82
CA ASN A 312 9.31 14.54 0.33
C ASN A 312 8.10 14.75 1.24
N THR A 313 6.98 14.04 1.07
CA THR A 313 5.86 14.12 2.03
C THR A 313 5.95 12.97 3.02
N ASP A 314 6.01 13.28 4.30
CA ASP A 314 5.94 12.26 5.36
C ASP A 314 4.47 11.98 5.73
N TYR A 315 4.19 10.81 6.32
CA TYR A 315 2.82 10.34 6.61
C TYR A 315 2.67 9.75 8.02
N LEU A 316 1.41 9.61 8.45
CA LEU A 316 1.03 8.86 9.65
C LEU A 316 0.23 7.62 9.25
N ILE A 317 0.44 6.53 9.98
CA ILE A 317 -0.24 5.25 9.77
C ILE A 317 -1.40 5.02 10.74
N SER A 318 -1.52 5.85 11.79
CA SER A 318 -2.44 5.64 12.91
C SER A 318 -3.75 6.42 12.81
N GLU A 319 -3.96 7.20 11.74
CA GLU A 319 -5.18 7.96 11.49
C GLU A 319 -5.44 8.13 9.99
N PHE A 320 -6.67 8.52 9.62
CA PHE A 320 -7.01 8.86 8.23
C PHE A 320 -6.12 9.98 7.70
N GLN A 321 -5.71 9.83 6.45
CA GLN A 321 -4.75 10.75 5.85
C GLN A 321 -5.29 12.19 5.82
N LYS A 322 -4.43 13.17 6.09
CA LYS A 322 -4.81 14.60 5.97
C LYS A 322 -4.44 15.19 4.63
N THR A 323 -3.75 14.43 3.79
CA THR A 323 -3.45 14.80 2.41
C THR A 323 -3.58 13.58 1.53
N TYR A 324 -4.46 13.66 0.52
CA TYR A 324 -4.57 12.70 -0.56
C TYR A 324 -4.07 13.34 -1.85
N PHE A 325 -3.30 12.57 -2.63
CA PHE A 325 -2.84 13.00 -3.93
C PHE A 325 -3.71 12.39 -5.02
N VAL A 326 -4.12 13.24 -5.97
CA VAL A 326 -5.04 12.89 -7.03
C VAL A 326 -4.30 12.87 -8.36
N SER A 327 -4.10 11.69 -8.94
CA SER A 327 -3.56 11.57 -10.30
C SER A 327 -4.59 12.04 -11.33
N GLU A 328 -4.15 12.77 -12.36
CA GLU A 328 -5.03 13.20 -13.45
C GLU A 328 -5.60 12.04 -14.27
N SER A 329 -4.84 10.95 -14.39
CA SER A 329 -5.26 9.72 -15.05
C SER A 329 -4.35 8.55 -14.66
N PHE A 330 -4.77 7.32 -14.95
CA PHE A 330 -3.93 6.14 -14.75
C PHE A 330 -2.69 6.14 -15.65
N ASP A 331 -2.78 6.62 -16.89
CA ASP A 331 -1.64 6.70 -17.82
C ASP A 331 -0.45 7.52 -17.25
N ARG A 332 -0.71 8.47 -16.35
CA ARG A 332 0.35 9.23 -15.69
C ARG A 332 1.15 8.38 -14.70
N LEU A 333 0.52 7.38 -14.08
CA LEU A 333 1.18 6.47 -13.14
C LEU A 333 2.21 5.59 -13.84
N ASP A 334 1.97 5.18 -15.10
CA ASP A 334 2.94 4.38 -15.89
C ASP A 334 4.29 5.09 -16.09
N THR A 335 4.33 6.41 -15.91
CA THR A 335 5.57 7.18 -15.97
C THR A 335 6.50 6.91 -14.78
N LEU A 336 6.04 6.27 -13.72
CA LEU A 336 6.84 5.87 -12.55
C LEU A 336 7.69 4.63 -12.87
N THR A 337 8.69 4.82 -13.72
CA THR A 337 9.67 3.77 -14.05
C THR A 337 10.62 3.52 -12.86
N PRO A 338 11.30 2.36 -12.80
CA PRO A 338 12.25 2.08 -11.73
C PRO A 338 13.35 3.15 -11.59
N GLN A 339 13.85 3.64 -12.73
CA GLN A 339 14.85 4.70 -12.78
C GLN A 339 14.30 6.03 -12.23
N ARG A 340 13.08 6.43 -12.61
CA ARG A 340 12.51 7.69 -12.12
C ARG A 340 12.21 7.66 -10.63
N ILE A 341 11.77 6.52 -10.09
CA ILE A 341 11.60 6.33 -8.64
C ILE A 341 12.94 6.50 -7.93
N LEU A 342 14.00 5.84 -8.42
CA LEU A 342 15.34 5.97 -7.85
C LEU A 342 15.88 7.40 -7.93
N GLU A 343 15.82 8.03 -9.10
CA GLU A 343 16.27 9.42 -9.30
C GLU A 343 15.53 10.41 -8.40
N ALA A 344 14.21 10.22 -8.24
CA ALA A 344 13.42 11.03 -7.32
C ALA A 344 13.84 10.82 -5.87
N SER A 345 14.06 9.57 -5.43
CA SER A 345 14.58 9.28 -4.08
C SER A 345 15.95 9.91 -3.81
N GLU A 346 16.85 9.88 -4.79
CA GLU A 346 18.19 10.48 -4.67
C GLU A 346 18.11 12.00 -4.51
N LYS A 347 17.28 12.65 -5.32
CA LYS A 347 17.02 14.10 -5.21
C LYS A 347 16.32 14.45 -3.90
N ALA A 348 15.29 13.69 -3.52
CA ALA A 348 14.47 13.94 -2.34
C ALA A 348 15.29 13.90 -1.04
N MET A 349 16.29 13.02 -0.94
CA MET A 349 17.18 12.93 0.21
C MET A 349 18.00 14.21 0.46
N SER A 350 18.13 15.09 -0.55
CA SER A 350 18.82 16.38 -0.48
C SER A 350 17.87 17.57 -0.39
N LEU A 351 16.58 17.32 -0.20
CA LEU A 351 15.51 18.33 -0.13
C LEU A 351 14.79 18.27 1.22
N PRO A 352 14.22 19.40 1.70
CA PRO A 352 13.41 19.39 2.90
C PRO A 352 12.17 18.53 2.75
N ASP A 353 11.80 17.86 3.84
CA ASP A 353 10.55 17.11 3.95
C ASP A 353 9.37 18.03 4.33
N PHE A 354 8.19 17.62 3.92
CA PHE A 354 6.89 18.20 4.25
C PHE A 354 6.13 17.25 5.17
N THR A 355 5.29 17.82 6.03
CA THR A 355 4.40 17.01 6.87
C THR A 355 3.12 16.67 6.12
N TRP A 356 2.45 15.60 6.57
CA TRP A 356 1.16 15.09 6.08
C TRP A 356 -0.02 16.07 6.06
N ARG A 357 0.12 17.29 6.61
CA ARG A 357 -0.91 18.35 6.63
C ARG A 357 -0.56 19.58 5.79
N GLU A 358 0.67 19.67 5.28
CA GLU A 358 1.16 20.89 4.65
C GLU A 358 0.64 21.06 3.23
N ILE A 359 0.21 22.29 2.93
CA ILE A 359 0.08 22.80 1.55
C ILE A 359 1.36 23.54 1.20
N VAL A 360 2.00 23.11 0.11
CA VAL A 360 3.27 23.63 -0.38
C VAL A 360 3.01 24.62 -1.51
N PRO A 361 3.76 25.74 -1.60
CA PRO A 361 3.66 26.64 -2.75
C PRO A 361 3.79 25.88 -4.08
N GLY A 362 2.85 26.13 -5.00
CA GLY A 362 2.79 25.44 -6.28
C GLY A 362 1.94 24.17 -6.29
N ASP A 363 1.45 23.69 -5.13
CA ASP A 363 0.45 22.62 -5.06
C ASP A 363 -0.81 23.02 -5.85
N ARG A 364 -1.30 22.09 -6.68
CA ARG A 364 -2.53 22.26 -7.45
C ARG A 364 -3.70 21.74 -6.64
N VAL A 365 -4.21 22.57 -5.74
CA VAL A 365 -5.14 22.13 -4.71
C VAL A 365 -6.57 22.03 -5.26
N LEU A 366 -7.20 20.87 -5.09
CA LEU A 366 -8.63 20.64 -5.32
C LEU A 366 -9.45 20.92 -4.07
N ASN A 367 -8.91 20.61 -2.89
CA ASN A 367 -9.49 20.93 -1.58
C ASN A 367 -8.39 21.31 -0.58
N VAL A 368 -8.56 22.43 0.12
CA VAL A 368 -7.73 22.78 1.28
C VAL A 368 -8.45 22.28 2.53
N GLY A 369 -7.83 21.33 3.22
CA GLY A 369 -8.41 20.74 4.43
C GLY A 369 -8.48 21.73 5.58
N ARG A 370 -9.50 21.62 6.44
CA ARG A 370 -9.62 22.44 7.68
C ARG A 370 -8.43 22.30 8.62
N THR A 371 -7.70 21.18 8.58
CA THR A 371 -6.49 20.95 9.39
C THR A 371 -5.19 21.25 8.63
N ALA A 372 -5.27 21.84 7.45
CA ALA A 372 -4.10 22.19 6.65
C ALA A 372 -3.20 23.17 7.40
N THR A 373 -1.89 22.98 7.29
CA THR A 373 -0.89 23.84 7.93
C THR A 373 0.03 24.48 6.90
N SER A 374 0.61 25.62 7.25
CA SER A 374 1.70 26.19 6.45
C SER A 374 3.00 25.41 6.70
N VAL A 375 3.91 25.41 5.73
CA VAL A 375 5.18 24.67 5.82
C VAL A 375 6.10 25.11 6.98
N ASN A 376 5.92 26.32 7.51
CA ASN A 376 6.74 26.86 8.60
C ASN A 376 6.15 26.62 9.99
N GLU A 377 4.90 26.18 10.08
CA GLU A 377 4.20 26.01 11.35
C GLU A 377 4.92 25.04 12.29
N LYS A 378 5.41 23.92 11.75
CA LYS A 378 6.15 22.90 12.51
C LYS A 378 7.33 23.47 13.30
N TYR A 379 8.02 24.49 12.77
CA TYR A 379 9.16 25.11 13.45
C TYR A 379 8.73 25.98 14.63
N TYR A 380 7.64 26.75 14.47
CA TYR A 380 7.09 27.56 15.56
C TYR A 380 6.56 26.70 16.70
N ARG A 381 5.88 25.59 16.37
CA ARG A 381 5.41 24.62 17.37
C ARG A 381 6.58 24.01 18.15
N LEU A 382 7.64 23.62 17.44
CA LEU A 382 8.85 23.04 18.03
C LEU A 382 9.55 24.03 19.00
N MET A 383 9.79 25.27 18.56
CA MET A 383 10.41 26.31 19.40
C MET A 383 9.58 26.65 20.63
N ALA A 384 8.25 26.61 20.51
CA ALA A 384 7.33 26.89 21.60
C ALA A 384 7.13 25.71 22.57
N GLY A 385 7.78 24.56 22.33
CA GLY A 385 7.62 23.36 23.16
C GLY A 385 6.20 22.77 23.12
N GLN A 386 5.46 23.01 22.04
CA GLN A 386 4.11 22.45 21.88
C GLN A 386 4.16 20.95 21.64
N GLN A 387 3.07 20.25 21.99
CA GLN A 387 2.93 18.84 21.67
C GLN A 387 2.88 18.66 20.15
N MET A 388 3.67 17.70 19.65
CA MET A 388 3.80 17.37 18.24
C MET A 388 3.77 15.84 18.11
N ASP A 389 3.13 15.34 17.06
CA ASP A 389 3.30 13.96 16.64
C ASP A 389 4.72 13.71 16.10
N ASP A 390 5.06 12.43 15.98
CA ASP A 390 6.41 12.02 15.58
C ASP A 390 6.77 12.48 14.17
N CYS A 391 5.80 12.55 13.25
CA CYS A 391 6.04 13.05 11.90
C CYS A 391 6.40 14.53 11.94
N LEU A 392 5.56 15.36 12.55
CA LEU A 392 5.83 16.80 12.69
C LEU A 392 7.20 17.06 13.33
N ARG A 393 7.54 16.29 14.38
CA ARG A 393 8.83 16.43 15.07
C ARG A 393 10.00 15.99 14.19
N ARG A 394 9.93 14.84 13.52
CA ARG A 394 11.03 14.32 12.69
C ARG A 394 11.29 15.24 11.49
N THR A 395 10.24 15.71 10.83
CA THR A 395 10.34 16.61 9.68
C THR A 395 10.94 17.95 10.08
N ALA A 396 10.49 18.53 11.21
CA ALA A 396 11.03 19.81 11.69
C ALA A 396 12.53 19.72 12.03
N LEU A 397 12.92 18.72 12.82
CA LEU A 397 14.32 18.53 13.23
C LEU A 397 15.22 18.12 12.05
N GLY A 398 14.73 17.26 11.16
CA GLY A 398 15.45 16.83 9.96
C GLY A 398 15.76 18.01 9.04
N ASN A 399 14.76 18.85 8.77
CA ASN A 399 14.95 20.05 7.94
C ASN A 399 15.89 21.06 8.62
N LEU A 400 15.74 21.31 9.92
CA LEU A 400 16.63 22.23 10.65
C LEU A 400 18.09 21.77 10.60
N LYS A 401 18.32 20.47 10.78
CA LYS A 401 19.65 19.87 10.63
C LYS A 401 20.20 20.08 9.22
N MET A 402 19.42 19.75 8.19
CA MET A 402 19.82 19.91 6.78
C MET A 402 20.20 21.36 6.46
N PHE A 403 19.40 22.33 6.88
CA PHE A 403 19.69 23.75 6.63
C PHE A 403 20.90 24.25 7.44
N ALA A 404 21.14 23.70 8.64
CA ALA A 404 22.30 24.04 9.46
C ALA A 404 23.62 23.51 8.89
N GLU A 405 23.61 22.30 8.33
CA GLU A 405 24.76 21.66 7.68
C GLU A 405 25.03 22.21 6.27
N GLY A 406 24.02 22.86 5.67
CA GLY A 406 24.05 23.38 4.31
C GLY A 406 23.55 22.33 3.32
N PHE A 407 22.77 22.80 2.33
CA PHE A 407 22.25 21.97 1.25
C PHE A 407 22.20 22.77 -0.04
N ASP A 408 22.02 22.07 -1.17
CA ASP A 408 21.95 22.71 -2.48
C ASP A 408 20.60 23.42 -2.67
N ARG A 409 20.61 24.75 -2.52
CA ARG A 409 19.44 25.61 -2.69
C ARG A 409 18.92 25.64 -4.12
N GLU A 410 19.73 25.30 -5.12
CA GLU A 410 19.27 25.22 -6.51
C GLU A 410 18.29 24.05 -6.68
N LEU A 411 18.40 22.98 -5.88
CA LEU A 411 17.46 21.86 -5.92
C LEU A 411 16.03 22.29 -5.53
N LEU A 412 15.86 23.33 -4.68
CA LEU A 412 14.52 23.83 -4.34
C LEU A 412 13.74 24.31 -5.55
N LYS A 413 14.43 24.72 -6.63
CA LYS A 413 13.82 25.17 -7.88
C LYS A 413 13.21 24.02 -8.70
N GLN A 414 13.42 22.76 -8.30
CA GLN A 414 12.75 21.62 -8.92
C GLN A 414 11.29 21.50 -8.49
N PHE A 415 10.89 22.09 -7.36
CA PHE A 415 9.47 22.24 -7.03
C PHE A 415 8.82 23.28 -7.94
N ARG A 416 7.51 23.14 -8.20
CA ARG A 416 6.75 24.07 -9.07
C ARG A 416 6.87 25.51 -8.61
N ALA A 417 6.84 25.73 -7.31
CA ALA A 417 7.31 26.94 -6.68
C ALA A 417 8.23 26.54 -5.51
N ALA A 418 9.33 27.27 -5.34
CA ALA A 418 10.25 26.99 -4.25
C ALA A 418 9.50 27.12 -2.90
N PRO A 419 9.57 26.12 -2.02
CA PRO A 419 9.04 26.26 -0.68
C PRO A 419 9.80 27.38 0.05
N PRO A 420 9.15 28.12 0.97
CA PRO A 420 9.84 29.15 1.74
C PRO A 420 11.00 28.55 2.52
N GLU A 421 12.02 29.37 2.72
CA GLU A 421 13.15 29.00 3.56
C GLU A 421 12.73 28.87 5.03
N ILE A 422 13.53 28.12 5.79
CA ILE A 422 13.36 28.00 7.25
C ILE A 422 13.52 29.39 7.89
N PRO A 423 12.64 29.78 8.83
CA PRO A 423 12.78 31.03 9.56
C PRO A 423 14.14 31.14 10.29
N ASP A 424 14.85 32.27 10.14
CA ASP A 424 16.18 32.50 10.73
C ASP A 424 16.21 32.19 12.24
N ASN A 425 15.16 32.63 12.96
CA ASN A 425 15.04 32.40 14.40
C ASN A 425 14.90 30.91 14.77
N ALA A 426 14.32 30.09 13.90
CA ALA A 426 14.25 28.64 14.10
C ALA A 426 15.61 27.97 13.91
N LEU A 427 16.39 28.43 12.94
CA LEU A 427 17.73 27.93 12.70
C LEU A 427 18.69 28.32 13.85
N ASP A 428 18.58 29.54 14.35
CA ASP A 428 19.36 30.00 15.51
C ASP A 428 18.98 29.24 16.78
N TRP A 429 17.68 29.01 17.01
CA TRP A 429 17.20 28.16 18.11
C TRP A 429 17.78 26.75 18.04
N TYR A 430 17.78 26.14 16.85
CA TYR A 430 18.32 24.79 16.66
C TYR A 430 19.82 24.73 16.95
N ARG A 431 20.60 25.69 16.46
CA ARG A 431 22.05 25.77 16.74
C ARG A 431 22.33 25.89 18.23
N ALA A 432 21.57 26.73 18.93
CA ALA A 432 21.68 26.90 20.38
C ALA A 432 21.24 25.65 21.17
N SER A 433 20.39 24.80 20.60
CA SER A 433 19.98 23.54 21.24
C SER A 433 20.98 22.39 21.06
N GLN A 434 21.98 22.54 20.18
CA GLN A 434 23.04 21.52 19.97
C GLN A 434 24.29 21.77 20.84
N THR A 435 24.41 22.97 21.43
CA THR A 435 25.48 23.36 22.37
C THR A 435 25.08 23.05 23.80
#